data_AF-A0A348TPM5-F1
#
_entry.id   AF-A0A348TPM5-F1
#
_cell.length_a   1.000
_cell.length_b   1.000
_cell.length_c   1.000
_cell.angle_alpha   90.00
_cell.angle_beta   90.00
_cell.angle_gamma   90.00
#
_symmetry.space_group_name_H-M   'P 1'
#
loop_
_entity.id
_entity.type
_entity.pdbx_description
1 polymer ?
#
loop_
_entity_poly.entity_id
_entity_poly.type
_entity_poly.pdbx_seq_one_letter_code
_entity_poly.pdbx_strand_id
1 'polypeptide(L)'
;MKALFLNSNSPDYVVESLFHGLRKLLGNDCVDVPKMDAMYAPLNEGIKAKLGNNGFSIYGLLEDNLELVARRFYWQREVESYDLIVVAEVWENWDIFWQLYKRFPHKKFAVIDGEDIPAMFPYNNMNFRITKLPHSFFAPVRKVKYFKREIGTGAECYGVEKYFPSFLQGLFRVPKDINPISMSIPEEKITRLSPKEKKQQFVSYLIDKELAKLTNSDFSDKGEKKHKFSDEKDYYADLKISKFGATSKREGWDCLRHY
;
A
#
# COMPACT_ATOMS: atom_id res chain seq x y z
N MET A 1 12.75 -17.43 9.15
CA MET A 1 11.34 -17.10 9.45
C MET A 1 10.58 -17.23 8.14
N LYS A 2 9.52 -18.04 8.10
CA LYS A 2 8.65 -18.22 6.94
C LYS A 2 7.40 -17.35 7.06
N ALA A 3 7.11 -16.55 6.05
CA ALA A 3 5.96 -15.66 6.02
C ALA A 3 5.03 -16.01 4.87
N LEU A 4 3.73 -16.12 5.15
CA LEU A 4 2.67 -16.16 4.14
C LEU A 4 2.08 -14.76 4.03
N PHE A 5 2.05 -14.20 2.83
CA PHE A 5 1.60 -12.84 2.54
C PHE A 5 0.33 -12.87 1.70
N LEU A 6 -0.82 -12.80 2.38
CA LEU A 6 -2.13 -12.75 1.74
C LEU A 6 -2.39 -11.35 1.20
N ASN A 7 -2.83 -11.24 -0.05
CA ASN A 7 -3.07 -9.97 -0.75
C ASN A 7 -4.19 -10.11 -1.79
N SER A 8 -4.52 -9.03 -2.49
CA SER A 8 -5.58 -9.00 -3.50
C SER A 8 -5.09 -8.99 -4.96
N ASN A 9 -3.76 -9.06 -5.19
CA ASN A 9 -3.12 -8.79 -6.50
C ASN A 9 -3.61 -7.49 -7.15
N SER A 10 -3.78 -6.46 -6.32
CA SER A 10 -4.19 -5.12 -6.73
C SER A 10 -3.11 -4.11 -6.31
N PRO A 11 -2.85 -3.07 -7.11
CA PRO A 11 -1.88 -2.06 -6.75
C PRO A 11 -2.25 -1.30 -5.47
N ASP A 12 -1.36 -1.35 -4.48
CA ASP A 12 -1.41 -0.60 -3.22
C ASP A 12 0.03 -0.36 -2.75
N TYR A 13 0.44 0.91 -2.74
CA TYR A 13 1.82 1.30 -2.43
C TYR A 13 2.29 0.91 -1.01
N VAL A 14 1.39 0.81 -0.03
CA VAL A 14 1.76 0.34 1.33
C VAL A 14 2.04 -1.15 1.30
N VAL A 15 1.15 -1.92 0.66
CA VAL A 15 1.21 -3.38 0.59
C VAL A 15 2.40 -3.83 -0.25
N GLU A 16 2.59 -3.23 -1.41
CA GLU A 16 3.63 -3.58 -2.36
C GLU A 16 5.02 -3.22 -1.87
N SER A 17 5.17 -2.04 -1.25
CA SER A 17 6.46 -1.65 -0.67
C SER A 17 6.82 -2.50 0.56
N LEU A 18 5.84 -2.86 1.41
CA LEU A 18 6.03 -3.81 2.49
C LEU A 18 6.44 -5.19 1.95
N PHE A 19 5.73 -5.69 0.94
CA PHE A 19 6.03 -6.99 0.34
C PHE A 19 7.43 -7.00 -0.29
N HIS A 20 7.80 -5.94 -1.02
CA HIS A 20 9.14 -5.79 -1.56
C HIS A 20 10.19 -5.95 -0.47
N GLY A 21 10.08 -5.19 0.63
CA GLY A 21 11.02 -5.28 1.74
C GLY A 21 11.09 -6.68 2.36
N LEU A 22 9.93 -7.30 2.65
CA LEU A 22 9.87 -8.65 3.20
C LEU A 22 10.49 -9.69 2.25
N ARG A 23 10.22 -9.59 0.94
CA ARG A 23 10.79 -10.49 -0.07
C ARG A 23 12.31 -10.33 -0.17
N LYS A 24 12.84 -9.10 -0.12
CA LYS A 24 14.29 -8.86 -0.12
C LYS A 24 14.98 -9.43 1.11
N LEU A 25 14.33 -9.38 2.28
CA LEU A 25 14.89 -9.87 3.53
C LEU A 25 14.77 -11.40 3.70
N LEU A 26 13.67 -11.99 3.26
CA LEU A 26 13.35 -13.40 3.50
C LEU A 26 13.54 -14.29 2.27
N GLY A 27 13.78 -13.70 1.08
CA GLY A 27 13.88 -14.45 -0.17
C GLY A 27 12.64 -15.30 -0.42
N ASN A 28 12.84 -16.57 -0.80
CA ASN A 28 11.73 -17.49 -1.10
C ASN A 28 10.83 -17.80 0.11
N ASP A 29 11.26 -17.49 1.34
CA ASP A 29 10.49 -17.75 2.55
C ASP A 29 9.33 -16.78 2.80
N CYS A 30 9.19 -15.71 2.03
CA CYS A 30 8.01 -14.82 2.06
C CYS A 30 7.05 -15.09 0.90
N VAL A 31 6.12 -16.03 1.03
CA VAL A 31 5.26 -16.45 -0.10
C VAL A 31 4.03 -15.54 -0.22
N ASP A 32 3.87 -14.87 -1.34
CA ASP A 32 2.68 -14.07 -1.69
C ASP A 32 1.58 -14.93 -2.30
N VAL A 33 0.37 -14.80 -1.77
CA VAL A 33 -0.81 -15.50 -2.28
C VAL A 33 -1.99 -14.53 -2.38
N PRO A 34 -2.57 -14.35 -3.58
CA PRO A 34 -2.06 -14.79 -4.89
C PRO A 34 -0.70 -14.15 -5.23
N LYS A 35 -0.09 -14.57 -6.35
CA LYS A 35 1.14 -13.93 -6.86
C LYS A 35 0.85 -12.44 -7.11
N MET A 36 1.69 -11.56 -6.56
CA MET A 36 1.63 -10.11 -6.79
C MET A 36 2.30 -9.78 -8.13
N ASP A 37 1.57 -9.93 -9.24
CA ASP A 37 2.15 -9.96 -10.59
C ASP A 37 2.92 -8.69 -10.96
N ALA A 38 2.48 -7.53 -10.45
CA ALA A 38 3.14 -6.25 -10.69
C ALA A 38 4.55 -6.16 -10.07
N MET A 39 4.89 -7.00 -9.09
CA MET A 39 6.15 -6.90 -8.36
C MET A 39 7.32 -7.63 -9.04
N TYR A 40 7.04 -8.57 -9.94
CA TYR A 40 8.05 -9.48 -10.50
C TYR A 40 8.56 -9.06 -11.88
N ALA A 41 9.84 -9.28 -12.10
CA ALA A 41 10.50 -9.12 -13.39
C ALA A 41 10.36 -10.40 -14.26
N PRO A 42 10.25 -10.27 -15.60
CA PRO A 42 10.01 -9.02 -16.31
C PRO A 42 8.57 -8.53 -16.10
N LEU A 43 8.39 -7.21 -15.95
CA LEU A 43 7.07 -6.63 -15.80
C LEU A 43 6.30 -6.70 -17.12
N ASN A 44 5.12 -7.31 -17.10
CA ASN A 44 4.26 -7.43 -18.28
C ASN A 44 3.82 -6.04 -18.77
N GLU A 45 3.95 -5.77 -20.07
CA GLU A 45 3.58 -4.46 -20.66
C GLU A 45 2.09 -4.10 -20.46
N GLY A 46 1.20 -5.09 -20.45
CA GLY A 46 -0.23 -4.87 -20.16
C GLY A 46 -0.51 -4.51 -18.70
N ILE A 47 0.31 -4.98 -17.76
CA ILE A 47 0.28 -4.54 -16.36
C ILE A 47 0.90 -3.16 -16.24
N LYS A 48 2.08 -2.96 -16.82
CA LYS A 48 2.84 -1.70 -16.84
C LYS A 48 1.97 -0.51 -17.27
N ALA A 49 1.24 -0.65 -18.38
CA ALA A 49 0.34 0.39 -18.89
C ALA A 49 -0.86 0.72 -17.97
N LYS A 50 -1.18 -0.16 -17.02
CA LYS A 50 -2.26 0.05 -16.04
C LYS A 50 -1.75 0.63 -14.73
N LEU A 51 -0.48 0.45 -14.40
CA LEU A 51 0.13 1.00 -13.20
C LEU A 51 0.31 2.51 -13.29
N GLY A 52 0.40 3.16 -12.13
CA GLY A 52 0.81 4.55 -12.04
C GLY A 52 2.20 4.74 -12.65
N ASN A 53 2.38 5.82 -13.42
CA ASN A 53 3.65 6.18 -14.05
C ASN A 53 4.38 5.00 -14.75
N ASN A 54 3.66 4.15 -15.49
CA ASN A 54 4.21 2.97 -16.18
C ASN A 54 4.97 2.00 -15.26
N GLY A 55 4.56 1.87 -14.00
CA GLY A 55 5.17 0.95 -13.05
C GLY A 55 6.57 1.37 -12.61
N PHE A 56 6.94 2.65 -12.73
CA PHE A 56 8.23 3.12 -12.25
C PHE A 56 8.35 2.99 -10.72
N SER A 57 9.59 3.01 -10.27
CA SER A 57 10.04 2.93 -8.87
C SER A 57 9.96 1.55 -8.23
N ILE A 58 8.79 0.95 -8.00
CA ILE A 58 8.69 -0.22 -7.09
C ILE A 58 8.33 -1.55 -7.76
N TYR A 59 7.92 -1.50 -9.01
CA TYR A 59 7.37 -2.66 -9.73
C TYR A 59 8.42 -3.34 -10.60
N GLY A 60 8.22 -4.62 -10.87
CA GLY A 60 9.12 -5.40 -11.72
C GLY A 60 10.54 -5.51 -11.18
N LEU A 61 10.72 -5.50 -9.86
CA LEU A 61 12.04 -5.53 -9.21
C LEU A 61 12.39 -6.87 -8.57
N LEU A 62 11.41 -7.76 -8.38
CA LEU A 62 11.60 -9.03 -7.71
C LEU A 62 11.74 -10.16 -8.73
N GLU A 63 12.49 -11.20 -8.37
CA GLU A 63 12.59 -12.42 -9.18
C GLU A 63 11.55 -13.45 -8.73
N ASP A 64 11.02 -14.20 -9.69
CA ASP A 64 10.14 -15.34 -9.43
C ASP A 64 10.80 -16.65 -9.86
N ASN A 65 10.40 -17.77 -9.26
CA ASN A 65 10.97 -19.08 -9.56
C ASN A 65 9.97 -20.22 -9.36
N LEU A 66 10.33 -21.42 -9.84
CA LEU A 66 9.47 -22.60 -9.79
C LEU A 66 9.15 -23.07 -8.37
N GLU A 67 10.04 -22.82 -7.40
CA GLU A 67 9.78 -23.13 -5.99
C GLU A 67 8.59 -22.30 -5.48
N LEU A 68 8.59 -20.99 -5.76
CA LEU A 68 7.50 -20.11 -5.37
C LEU A 68 6.19 -20.49 -6.04
N VAL A 69 6.20 -20.92 -7.30
CA VAL A 69 5.00 -21.44 -7.97
C VAL A 69 4.41 -22.62 -7.19
N ALA A 70 5.22 -23.59 -6.80
CA ALA A 70 4.76 -24.74 -6.01
C ALA A 70 4.23 -24.32 -4.63
N ARG A 71 4.95 -23.43 -3.92
CA ARG A 71 4.53 -22.94 -2.60
C ARG A 71 3.22 -22.15 -2.66
N ARG A 72 3.04 -21.32 -3.68
CA ARG A 72 1.77 -20.60 -3.93
C ARG A 72 0.64 -21.54 -4.31
N PHE A 73 0.92 -22.68 -4.93
CA PHE A 73 -0.11 -23.67 -5.26
C PHE A 73 -0.58 -24.44 -4.02
N TYR A 74 0.35 -24.84 -3.14
CA TYR A 74 0.07 -25.68 -1.97
C TYR A 74 -0.14 -24.92 -0.65
N TRP A 75 -0.11 -23.59 -0.67
CA TRP A 75 -0.11 -22.75 0.54
C TRP A 75 -1.19 -23.13 1.58
N GLN A 76 -2.41 -23.48 1.16
CA GLN A 76 -3.52 -23.86 2.06
C GLN A 76 -3.25 -25.13 2.86
N ARG A 77 -2.47 -26.05 2.29
CA ARG A 77 -2.10 -27.33 2.92
C ARG A 77 -0.86 -27.17 3.81
N GLU A 78 -0.14 -26.06 3.66
CA GLU A 78 1.15 -25.81 4.29
C GLU A 78 1.11 -24.59 5.23
N VAL A 79 -0.08 -24.05 5.56
CA VAL A 79 -0.22 -22.84 6.41
C VAL A 79 0.48 -23.02 7.75
N GLU A 80 0.43 -24.23 8.32
CA GLU A 80 1.10 -24.62 9.56
C GLU A 80 2.61 -24.31 9.53
N SER A 81 3.25 -24.43 8.36
CA SER A 81 4.69 -24.25 8.15
C SER A 81 5.17 -22.81 8.19
N TYR A 82 4.26 -21.84 8.10
CA TYR A 82 4.58 -20.42 8.16
C TYR A 82 4.61 -19.93 9.61
N ASP A 83 5.67 -19.21 9.97
CA ASP A 83 5.84 -18.58 11.28
C ASP A 83 4.98 -17.32 11.43
N LEU A 84 4.72 -16.65 10.31
CA LEU A 84 3.98 -15.40 10.21
C LEU A 84 2.97 -15.46 9.05
N ILE A 85 1.77 -14.96 9.29
CA ILE A 85 0.71 -14.76 8.30
C ILE A 85 0.43 -13.26 8.26
N VAL A 86 0.86 -12.62 7.18
CA VAL A 86 0.53 -11.22 6.89
C VAL A 86 -0.77 -11.21 6.09
N VAL A 87 -1.77 -10.54 6.63
CA VAL A 87 -3.04 -10.27 5.96
C VAL A 87 -2.99 -8.84 5.45
N ALA A 88 -2.57 -8.66 4.20
CA ALA A 88 -2.68 -7.37 3.54
C ALA A 88 -4.12 -7.10 3.13
N GLU A 89 -4.48 -5.82 2.99
CA GLU A 89 -5.78 -5.39 2.46
C GLU A 89 -6.92 -6.10 3.22
N VAL A 90 -6.99 -5.86 4.53
CA VAL A 90 -7.92 -6.58 5.40
C VAL A 90 -9.38 -6.40 4.97
N TRP A 91 -9.74 -5.34 4.25
CA TRP A 91 -11.11 -5.10 3.81
C TRP A 91 -11.58 -6.13 2.78
N GLU A 92 -10.63 -6.68 2.02
CA GLU A 92 -10.74 -7.63 0.94
C GLU A 92 -10.48 -9.05 1.46
N ASN A 93 -9.49 -9.19 2.35
CA ASN A 93 -9.00 -10.48 2.86
C ASN A 93 -9.54 -10.84 4.27
N TRP A 94 -10.58 -10.18 4.77
CA TRP A 94 -11.09 -10.43 6.13
C TRP A 94 -11.67 -11.83 6.31
N ASP A 95 -12.24 -12.42 5.26
CA ASP A 95 -12.92 -13.71 5.28
C ASP A 95 -11.91 -14.86 5.40
N ILE A 96 -10.83 -14.81 4.63
CA ILE A 96 -9.70 -15.73 4.73
C ILE A 96 -8.98 -15.54 6.06
N PHE A 97 -8.79 -14.30 6.51
CA PHE A 97 -8.26 -14.02 7.85
C PHE A 97 -9.11 -14.67 8.94
N TRP A 98 -10.44 -14.51 8.90
CA TRP A 98 -11.36 -15.11 9.86
C TRP A 98 -11.27 -16.64 9.88
N GLN A 99 -11.16 -17.26 8.72
CA GLN A 99 -11.02 -18.72 8.61
C GLN A 99 -9.71 -19.22 9.20
N LEU A 100 -8.60 -18.58 8.86
CA LEU A 100 -7.27 -18.96 9.37
C LEU A 100 -7.13 -18.68 10.86
N TYR A 101 -7.66 -17.56 11.33
CA TYR A 101 -7.61 -17.17 12.74
C TYR A 101 -8.25 -18.21 13.67
N LYS A 102 -9.32 -18.88 13.23
CA LYS A 102 -9.96 -19.95 13.99
C LYS A 102 -9.10 -21.20 14.16
N ARG A 103 -8.08 -21.37 13.31
CA ARG A 103 -7.23 -22.57 13.25
C ARG A 103 -5.84 -22.33 13.84
N PHE A 104 -5.37 -21.09 13.85
CA PHE A 104 -3.99 -20.74 14.18
C PHE A 104 -3.89 -19.73 15.32
N PRO A 105 -2.79 -19.75 16.11
CA PRO A 105 -2.63 -18.86 17.24
C PRO A 105 -2.49 -17.39 16.80
N HIS A 106 -3.07 -16.47 17.54
CA HIS A 106 -3.19 -15.05 17.14
C HIS A 106 -1.83 -14.38 16.91
N LYS A 107 -0.78 -14.82 17.62
CA LYS A 107 0.59 -14.31 17.47
C LYS A 107 1.20 -14.53 16.09
N LYS A 108 0.65 -15.45 15.29
CA LYS A 108 1.07 -15.66 13.89
C LYS A 108 0.57 -14.54 12.98
N PHE A 109 -0.38 -13.70 13.38
CA PHE A 109 -1.03 -12.77 12.46
C PHE A 109 -0.49 -11.34 12.60
N ALA A 110 -0.22 -10.73 11.45
CA ALA A 110 -0.07 -9.30 11.27
C ALA A 110 -1.10 -8.83 10.22
N VAL A 111 -1.91 -7.85 10.56
CA VAL A 111 -2.94 -7.29 9.68
C VAL A 111 -2.49 -5.93 9.19
N ILE A 112 -2.56 -5.71 7.88
CA ILE A 112 -2.21 -4.45 7.24
C ILE A 112 -3.48 -3.81 6.68
N ASP A 113 -3.85 -2.67 7.24
CA ASP A 113 -4.92 -1.80 6.77
C ASP A 113 -4.30 -0.58 6.06
N GLY A 114 -4.15 -0.71 4.75
CA GLY A 114 -3.54 0.28 3.86
C GLY A 114 -4.46 1.42 3.43
N GLU A 115 -5.76 1.35 3.76
CA GLU A 115 -6.78 2.26 3.25
C GLU A 115 -6.53 3.74 3.64
N ASP A 116 -6.84 4.63 2.70
CA ASP A 116 -6.75 6.10 2.80
C ASP A 116 -7.93 6.71 3.57
N ILE A 117 -8.25 6.08 4.71
CA ILE A 117 -9.26 6.53 5.65
C ILE A 117 -8.82 6.17 7.08
N PRO A 118 -9.14 7.01 8.08
CA PRO A 118 -8.83 6.68 9.47
C PRO A 118 -9.58 5.48 10.04
N ALA A 119 -10.79 5.21 9.55
CA ALA A 119 -11.63 4.14 10.05
C ALA A 119 -10.95 2.80 9.84
N MET A 120 -10.82 2.01 10.91
CA MET A 120 -10.25 0.67 10.85
C MET A 120 -11.30 -0.32 10.36
N PHE A 121 -10.86 -1.44 9.81
CA PHE A 121 -11.76 -2.57 9.58
C PHE A 121 -12.43 -3.03 10.89
N PRO A 122 -13.77 -3.24 10.93
CA PRO A 122 -14.76 -3.13 9.85
C PRO A 122 -15.62 -1.86 9.92
N TYR A 123 -15.14 -0.81 10.59
CA TYR A 123 -15.94 0.33 11.03
C TYR A 123 -16.26 1.38 9.96
N ASN A 124 -15.65 1.29 8.78
CA ASN A 124 -16.01 2.12 7.64
C ASN A 124 -17.33 1.63 7.01
N ASN A 125 -18.15 2.55 6.52
CA ASN A 125 -19.46 2.25 5.91
C ASN A 125 -20.34 1.33 6.81
N MET A 126 -20.45 1.68 8.10
CA MET A 126 -21.08 0.87 9.14
C MET A 126 -22.49 0.37 8.76
N ASN A 127 -23.32 1.20 8.12
CA ASN A 127 -24.65 0.79 7.64
C ASN A 127 -24.59 -0.40 6.66
N PHE A 128 -23.69 -0.34 5.68
CA PHE A 128 -23.49 -1.44 4.73
C PHE A 128 -22.93 -2.68 5.45
N ARG A 129 -21.94 -2.50 6.33
CA ARG A 129 -21.31 -3.59 7.06
C ARG A 129 -22.31 -4.33 7.96
N ILE A 130 -23.14 -3.62 8.70
CA ILE A 130 -24.17 -4.23 9.56
C ILE A 130 -25.21 -4.99 8.73
N THR A 131 -25.64 -4.42 7.60
CA THR A 131 -26.72 -5.01 6.79
C THR A 131 -26.29 -6.16 5.89
N LYS A 132 -25.06 -6.13 5.37
CA LYS A 132 -24.56 -7.12 4.39
C LYS A 132 -23.53 -8.08 4.96
N LEU A 133 -22.70 -7.62 5.90
CA LEU A 133 -21.58 -8.38 6.44
C LEU A 133 -21.50 -8.27 7.98
N PRO A 134 -22.59 -8.51 8.74
CA PRO A 134 -22.62 -8.28 10.19
C PRO A 134 -21.54 -9.11 10.91
N HIS A 135 -21.16 -10.26 10.36
CA HIS A 135 -20.13 -11.11 10.93
C HIS A 135 -18.73 -10.48 10.92
N SER A 136 -18.48 -9.48 10.09
CA SER A 136 -17.18 -8.78 10.04
C SER A 136 -16.85 -8.06 11.35
N PHE A 137 -17.85 -7.64 12.14
CA PHE A 137 -17.65 -7.05 13.47
C PHE A 137 -17.11 -8.02 14.52
N PHE A 138 -17.17 -9.33 14.26
CA PHE A 138 -16.54 -10.33 15.12
C PHE A 138 -15.08 -10.59 14.72
N ALA A 139 -14.59 -10.01 13.63
CA ALA A 139 -13.22 -10.19 13.20
C ALA A 139 -12.24 -9.78 14.33
N PRO A 140 -11.21 -10.58 14.60
CA PRO A 140 -10.41 -10.49 15.80
C PRO A 140 -9.25 -9.50 15.63
N VAL A 141 -9.50 -8.40 14.95
CA VAL A 141 -8.51 -7.38 14.58
C VAL A 141 -7.80 -6.77 15.80
N ARG A 142 -8.45 -6.77 16.96
CA ARG A 142 -7.89 -6.31 18.25
C ARG A 142 -6.98 -7.32 18.96
N LYS A 143 -6.97 -8.58 18.52
CA LYS A 143 -6.21 -9.67 19.17
C LYS A 143 -4.91 -10.02 18.44
N VAL A 144 -4.61 -9.29 17.36
CA VAL A 144 -3.48 -9.52 16.46
C VAL A 144 -2.71 -8.21 16.32
N LYS A 145 -1.49 -8.25 15.78
CA LYS A 145 -0.78 -7.02 15.45
C LYS A 145 -1.51 -6.35 14.30
N TYR A 146 -1.96 -5.12 14.52
CA TYR A 146 -2.71 -4.36 13.53
C TYR A 146 -1.89 -3.14 13.10
N PHE A 147 -1.67 -3.01 11.80
CA PHE A 147 -0.95 -1.91 11.19
C PHE A 147 -1.93 -1.06 10.40
N LYS A 148 -1.95 0.24 10.64
CA LYS A 148 -2.87 1.17 9.98
C LYS A 148 -2.11 2.34 9.36
N ARG A 149 -2.40 2.62 8.08
CA ARG A 149 -1.79 3.73 7.35
C ARG A 149 -2.22 5.10 7.89
N GLU A 150 -3.52 5.38 7.84
CA GLU A 150 -4.07 6.63 8.35
C GLU A 150 -4.65 6.42 9.75
N ILE A 151 -4.05 7.07 10.75
CA ILE A 151 -4.55 7.03 12.13
C ILE A 151 -5.11 8.41 12.46
N GLY A 152 -6.42 8.46 12.68
CA GLY A 152 -7.12 9.67 13.11
C GLY A 152 -7.41 9.68 14.61
N THR A 153 -8.41 10.45 14.99
CA THR A 153 -9.01 10.42 16.32
C THR A 153 -9.65 9.07 16.61
N GLY A 154 -9.93 8.79 17.89
CA GLY A 154 -10.59 7.53 18.24
C GLY A 154 -11.99 7.41 17.62
N ALA A 155 -12.75 8.51 17.51
CA ALA A 155 -14.06 8.50 16.86
C ALA A 155 -13.94 8.12 15.37
N GLU A 156 -12.95 8.67 14.67
CA GLU A 156 -12.70 8.33 13.26
C GLU A 156 -12.24 6.88 13.08
N CYS A 157 -11.39 6.36 13.98
CA CYS A 157 -10.97 4.95 13.95
C CYS A 157 -12.15 3.96 14.02
N TYR A 158 -13.22 4.34 14.73
CA TYR A 158 -14.46 3.55 14.84
C TYR A 158 -15.56 3.99 13.87
N GLY A 159 -15.29 4.89 12.93
CA GLY A 159 -16.29 5.37 11.96
C GLY A 159 -17.51 6.03 12.60
N VAL A 160 -17.40 6.50 13.85
CA VAL A 160 -18.51 7.08 14.62
C VAL A 160 -18.53 8.60 14.59
N GLU A 161 -17.51 9.24 14.00
CA GLU A 161 -17.37 10.69 13.90
C GLU A 161 -18.58 11.36 13.21
N LYS A 162 -19.21 10.65 12.29
CA LYS A 162 -20.40 11.11 11.55
C LYS A 162 -21.69 11.02 12.35
N TYR A 163 -21.72 10.25 13.44
CA TYR A 163 -22.92 9.97 14.23
C TYR A 163 -22.91 10.67 15.59
N PHE A 164 -21.76 11.16 16.05
CA PHE A 164 -21.60 11.82 17.35
C PHE A 164 -21.18 13.29 17.19
N PRO A 165 -21.79 14.21 17.96
CA PRO A 165 -21.32 15.58 18.08
C PRO A 165 -19.84 15.66 18.50
N SER A 166 -19.12 16.67 18.00
CA SER A 166 -17.66 16.84 18.24
C SER A 166 -17.27 16.81 19.72
N PHE A 167 -18.07 17.39 20.61
CA PHE A 167 -17.82 17.40 22.05
C PHE A 167 -17.92 16.01 22.72
N LEU A 168 -18.58 15.03 22.07
CA LEU A 168 -18.66 13.64 22.54
C LEU A 168 -17.62 12.73 21.88
N GLN A 169 -16.98 13.16 20.78
CA GLN A 169 -16.02 12.34 20.06
C GLN A 169 -14.78 11.99 20.91
N GLY A 170 -14.43 12.84 21.89
CA GLY A 170 -13.35 12.57 22.85
C GLY A 170 -13.58 11.36 23.77
N LEU A 171 -14.81 10.83 23.84
CA LEU A 171 -15.10 9.59 24.57
C LEU A 171 -14.46 8.36 23.89
N PHE A 172 -14.22 8.43 22.59
CA PHE A 172 -13.60 7.36 21.81
C PHE A 172 -12.10 7.56 21.79
N ARG A 173 -11.36 6.62 22.40
CA ARG A 173 -9.90 6.62 22.37
C ARG A 173 -9.39 5.79 21.20
N VAL A 174 -8.29 6.26 20.59
CA VAL A 174 -7.53 5.47 19.61
C VAL A 174 -7.14 4.14 20.27
N PRO A 175 -7.39 2.99 19.63
CA PRO A 175 -6.97 1.71 20.17
C PRO A 175 -5.46 1.66 20.43
N LYS A 176 -5.07 1.17 21.61
CA LYS A 176 -3.67 1.23 22.08
C LYS A 176 -2.70 0.37 21.26
N ASP A 177 -3.19 -0.73 20.69
CA ASP A 177 -2.36 -1.74 20.03
C ASP A 177 -2.30 -1.58 18.50
N ILE A 178 -2.64 -0.39 17.98
CA ILE A 178 -2.45 -0.05 16.57
C ILE A 178 -1.02 0.42 16.35
N ASN A 179 -0.43 -0.09 15.28
CA ASN A 179 0.90 0.30 14.83
C ASN A 179 0.74 1.16 13.57
N PRO A 180 1.36 2.35 13.48
CA PRO A 180 1.38 3.09 12.23
C PRO A 180 2.18 2.32 11.18
N ILE A 181 1.76 2.41 9.92
CA ILE A 181 2.55 1.95 8.77
C ILE A 181 2.55 3.03 7.69
N SER A 182 3.66 3.15 6.97
CA SER A 182 3.82 4.09 5.87
C SER A 182 4.20 3.35 4.60
N MET A 183 4.04 4.03 3.46
CA MET A 183 4.72 3.62 2.23
C MET A 183 6.23 3.63 2.46
N SER A 184 6.95 2.83 1.68
CA SER A 184 8.41 2.78 1.67
C SER A 184 8.93 2.74 0.23
N ILE A 185 10.21 3.06 0.07
CA ILE A 185 10.89 3.05 -1.24
C ILE A 185 12.08 2.07 -1.18
N PRO A 186 12.28 1.22 -2.20
CA PRO A 186 13.45 0.35 -2.28
C PRO A 186 14.75 1.14 -2.25
N GLU A 187 15.74 0.65 -1.51
CA GLU A 187 17.03 1.33 -1.32
C GLU A 187 17.73 1.59 -2.67
N GLU A 188 17.62 0.64 -3.61
CA GLU A 188 18.19 0.75 -4.96
C GLU A 188 17.61 1.90 -5.80
N LYS A 189 16.47 2.48 -5.39
CA LYS A 189 15.83 3.63 -6.04
C LYS A 189 16.15 4.96 -5.36
N ILE A 190 16.79 4.94 -4.19
CA ILE A 190 17.18 6.15 -3.47
C ILE A 190 18.50 6.69 -4.06
N THR A 191 18.49 7.94 -4.53
CA THR A 191 19.71 8.63 -4.99
C THR A 191 20.07 9.78 -4.06
N ARG A 192 21.32 9.83 -3.58
CA ARG A 192 21.85 10.98 -2.84
C ARG A 192 22.35 12.04 -3.82
N LEU A 193 21.89 13.28 -3.65
CA LEU A 193 22.22 14.41 -4.52
C LEU A 193 22.69 15.61 -3.68
N SER A 194 23.58 16.40 -4.25
CA SER A 194 23.96 17.72 -3.77
C SER A 194 22.93 18.78 -4.20
N PRO A 195 22.62 19.78 -3.36
CA PRO A 195 21.76 20.90 -3.75
C PRO A 195 22.21 21.63 -5.03
N LYS A 196 23.51 21.59 -5.37
CA LYS A 196 24.06 22.20 -6.59
C LYS A 196 23.62 21.50 -7.88
N GLU A 197 23.18 20.25 -7.79
CA GLU A 197 22.69 19.49 -8.95
C GLU A 197 21.27 19.89 -9.35
N LYS A 198 20.56 20.64 -8.50
CA LYS A 198 19.20 21.13 -8.75
C LYS A 198 19.22 22.36 -9.68
N LYS A 199 18.82 22.15 -10.93
CA LYS A 199 18.83 23.16 -12.02
C LYS A 199 17.48 23.78 -12.31
N GLN A 200 16.38 23.17 -11.85
CA GLN A 200 15.02 23.69 -12.04
C GLN A 200 14.22 23.70 -10.74
N GLN A 201 13.22 24.59 -10.66
CA GLN A 201 12.38 24.73 -9.46
C GLN A 201 11.44 23.55 -9.30
N PHE A 202 10.71 23.21 -10.35
CA PHE A 202 9.71 22.14 -10.34
C PHE A 202 10.04 21.06 -11.35
N VAL A 203 9.56 19.85 -11.09
CA VAL A 203 9.51 18.78 -12.09
C VAL A 203 8.76 19.24 -13.34
N SER A 204 9.15 18.67 -14.46
CA SER A 204 8.61 19.03 -15.77
C SER A 204 7.18 18.51 -15.99
N TYR A 205 6.68 17.63 -15.12
CA TYR A 205 5.32 17.07 -15.14
C TYR A 205 4.60 17.35 -13.82
N LEU A 206 3.58 18.21 -13.89
CA LEU A 206 2.80 18.63 -12.73
C LEU A 206 1.34 18.20 -12.86
N ILE A 207 0.74 17.88 -11.72
CA ILE A 207 -0.68 17.55 -11.60
C ILE A 207 -1.52 18.74 -11.14
N ASP A 208 -0.87 19.84 -10.75
CA ASP A 208 -1.51 21.08 -10.36
C ASP A 208 -1.55 22.03 -11.56
N LYS A 209 -2.77 22.38 -12.00
CA LYS A 209 -3.00 23.18 -13.21
C LYS A 209 -2.50 24.61 -13.07
N GLU A 210 -2.66 25.20 -11.90
CA GLU A 210 -2.24 26.58 -11.65
C GLU A 210 -0.73 26.67 -11.64
N LEU A 211 -0.09 25.76 -10.91
CA LEU A 211 1.35 25.67 -10.85
C LEU A 211 1.97 25.35 -12.21
N ALA A 212 1.39 24.40 -12.97
CA ALA A 212 1.87 24.07 -14.31
C ALA A 212 1.85 25.26 -15.26
N LYS A 213 0.81 26.11 -15.20
CA LYS A 213 0.75 27.36 -15.97
C LYS A 213 1.82 28.36 -15.54
N LEU A 214 2.05 28.50 -14.24
CA LEU A 214 3.04 29.43 -13.69
C LEU A 214 4.48 29.00 -14.02
N THR A 215 4.73 27.70 -14.12
CA THR A 215 6.08 27.15 -14.36
C THR A 215 6.32 26.74 -15.81
N ASN A 216 5.32 26.89 -16.69
CA ASN A 216 5.35 26.39 -18.06
C ASN A 216 5.71 24.88 -18.12
N SER A 217 5.21 24.11 -17.16
CA SER A 217 5.38 22.65 -17.10
C SER A 217 4.23 21.94 -17.81
N ASP A 218 4.46 20.69 -18.20
CA ASP A 218 3.37 19.86 -18.72
C ASP A 218 2.37 19.55 -17.61
N PHE A 219 1.12 19.47 -18.01
CA PHE A 219 -0.02 19.23 -17.14
C PHE A 219 -0.84 18.04 -17.63
N SER A 220 -1.29 17.21 -16.68
CA SER A 220 -2.28 16.16 -16.94
C SER A 220 -3.53 16.43 -16.13
N ASP A 221 -4.68 16.44 -16.79
CA ASP A 221 -5.97 16.55 -16.12
C ASP A 221 -6.20 15.35 -15.20
N LYS A 222 -7.04 15.59 -14.17
CA LYS A 222 -7.40 14.59 -13.17
C LYS A 222 -7.99 13.35 -13.84
N GLY A 223 -7.44 12.19 -13.51
CA GLY A 223 -7.93 10.90 -14.01
C GLY A 223 -7.50 10.57 -15.44
N GLU A 224 -6.80 11.48 -16.13
CA GLU A 224 -6.15 11.17 -17.39
C GLU A 224 -4.79 10.52 -17.13
N LYS A 225 -4.59 9.29 -17.62
CA LYS A 225 -3.28 8.65 -17.62
C LYS A 225 -2.44 9.18 -18.79
N LYS A 226 -1.87 10.37 -18.63
CA LYS A 226 -0.84 10.89 -19.55
C LYS A 226 0.53 10.66 -18.93
N HIS A 227 1.22 9.62 -19.38
CA HIS A 227 2.61 9.37 -19.02
C HIS A 227 3.50 10.34 -19.81
N LYS A 228 4.11 11.33 -19.13
CA LYS A 228 5.11 12.19 -19.80
C LYS A 228 6.36 11.41 -20.20
N PHE A 229 6.78 10.49 -19.34
CA PHE A 229 8.00 9.71 -19.52
C PHE A 229 7.67 8.30 -20.02
N SER A 230 8.32 7.88 -21.10
CA SER A 230 8.28 6.50 -21.59
C SER A 230 9.31 5.60 -20.91
N ASP A 231 10.38 6.20 -20.36
CA ASP A 231 11.48 5.50 -19.71
C ASP A 231 11.71 6.00 -18.27
N GLU A 232 12.02 5.06 -17.38
CA GLU A 232 12.21 5.34 -15.95
C GLU A 232 13.46 6.21 -15.69
N LYS A 233 14.51 6.07 -16.51
CA LYS A 233 15.74 6.85 -16.41
C LYS A 233 15.47 8.33 -16.67
N ASP A 234 14.64 8.65 -17.65
CA ASP A 234 14.28 10.03 -17.99
C ASP A 234 13.41 10.64 -16.89
N TYR A 235 12.48 9.86 -16.35
CA TYR A 235 11.71 10.24 -15.16
C TYR A 235 12.63 10.60 -13.99
N TYR A 236 13.58 9.74 -13.65
CA TYR A 236 14.54 10.04 -12.58
C TYR A 236 15.51 11.18 -12.92
N ALA A 237 15.88 11.37 -14.19
CA ALA A 237 16.74 12.47 -14.60
C ALA A 237 16.05 13.83 -14.32
N ASP A 238 14.76 13.95 -14.63
CA ASP A 238 13.95 15.14 -14.34
C ASP A 238 13.83 15.38 -12.83
N LEU A 239 13.53 14.33 -12.05
CA LEU A 239 13.48 14.42 -10.57
C LEU A 239 14.82 14.88 -9.98
N LYS A 240 15.94 14.36 -10.50
CA LYS A 240 17.28 14.66 -10.00
C LYS A 240 17.61 16.14 -10.13
N ILE A 241 17.23 16.80 -11.23
CA ILE A 241 17.52 18.22 -11.44
C ILE A 241 16.46 19.16 -10.83
N SER A 242 15.33 18.63 -10.35
CA SER A 242 14.21 19.43 -9.79
C SER A 242 14.33 19.64 -8.28
N LYS A 243 14.04 20.85 -7.80
CA LYS A 243 13.99 21.15 -6.36
C LYS A 243 12.71 20.65 -5.71
N PHE A 244 11.59 20.76 -6.41
CA PHE A 244 10.27 20.47 -5.88
C PHE A 244 9.47 19.56 -6.83
N GLY A 245 8.77 18.59 -6.25
CA GLY A 245 7.59 17.97 -6.86
C GLY A 245 6.33 18.68 -6.37
N ALA A 246 5.23 18.54 -7.11
CA ALA A 246 3.93 18.99 -6.64
C ALA A 246 2.97 17.81 -6.56
N THR A 247 2.23 17.75 -5.45
CA THR A 247 1.08 16.87 -5.28
C THR A 247 -0.13 17.69 -4.84
N SER A 248 -1.31 17.14 -5.04
CA SER A 248 -2.59 17.72 -4.68
C SER A 248 -3.37 16.69 -3.87
N LYS A 249 -4.31 17.15 -3.04
CA LYS A 249 -5.07 16.28 -2.12
C LYS A 249 -5.83 15.23 -2.93
N ARG A 250 -5.48 13.95 -2.73
CA ARG A 250 -6.00 12.77 -3.47
C ARG A 250 -5.57 12.70 -4.95
N GLU A 251 -4.49 13.37 -5.35
CA GLU A 251 -4.04 13.41 -6.76
C GLU A 251 -2.61 12.95 -7.00
N GLY A 252 -1.94 12.35 -6.02
CA GLY A 252 -0.63 11.73 -6.24
C GLY A 252 -0.75 10.35 -6.87
N TRP A 253 -0.84 10.24 -8.20
CA TRP A 253 -0.58 8.95 -8.88
C TRP A 253 0.86 8.45 -8.67
N ASP A 254 1.70 9.35 -8.13
CA ASP A 254 3.12 9.19 -7.90
C ASP A 254 3.47 9.58 -6.45
N CYS A 255 2.77 8.94 -5.49
CA CYS A 255 2.98 9.12 -4.04
C CYS A 255 4.43 8.88 -3.59
N LEU A 256 5.27 8.28 -4.43
CA LEU A 256 6.68 8.03 -4.16
C LEU A 256 7.60 9.21 -4.50
N ARG A 257 7.06 10.33 -5.01
CA ARG A 257 7.85 11.56 -5.27
C ARG A 257 8.26 12.33 -4.01
N HIS A 258 7.68 12.01 -2.86
CA HIS A 258 7.74 12.83 -1.65
C HIS A 258 8.50 12.22 -0.47
N TYR A 259 9.26 11.15 -0.70
CA TYR A 259 10.06 10.47 0.33
C TYR A 259 11.55 10.43 -0.04
#